data_AF-W9HA39-F1
#
_entry.id   AF-W9HA39-F1
#
_cell.length_a   1.000
_cell.length_b   1.000
_cell.length_c   1.000
_cell.angle_alpha   90.00
_cell.angle_beta   90.00
_cell.angle_gamma   90.00
#
_symmetry.space_group_name_H-M   'P 1'
#
loop_
_entity.id
_entity.type
_entity.pdbx_description
1 polymer ?
#
loop_
_entity_poly.entity_id
_entity_poly.type
_entity_poly.pdbx_seq_one_letter_code
_entity_poly.pdbx_strand_id
1 'polypeptide(L)'
;MIILSRKAASGRWRRSNGGPSIEAAWFGAKGDGATNDTVALKAALGAARRSGGQVRLGPGIFKLNQTLEISSRVSLVGAGRGITTLGLMPNSDCDVVATVDFKRRSKTSGLSEAPWGFAIKDLTIDGGYLDGNWNASEANVTNRVGSGLKIFGRSFEIDVEVNNVAEHALHCEGYGPRGASDVRSVIRLNGRVAGREGVIFRGPGDIAIEELVFGLCGILPRPRADKEAVPSTQFPGEQVDGLVIDGSKPFEGNVELGRVHIYACFGGTGFRTRGGCRIEARHVTSESNLGGVSLSSSTHGFISGLAVRNNGRHHPNRTGTPPAPLPGARIDCRNGFMISACGIFRSIVRESLEGWPGLLITGTGNSITVHHQNSTNPKTGTAYSGPAIVVEGDLNTVSGTIHDVVGDAAIIRGNLNTITLVVNGCTGAALRREARRDGDLSRGEGNNLEAVFSRCGTGFQSDGSARVERVALVTTDRMRQADAFKGSPASSAGQKWELTDTPP
;
A
#
# COMPACT_ATOMS: atom_id res chain seq x y z
N MET A 1 40.20 17.33 -0.45
CA MET A 1 40.64 16.84 -1.78
C MET A 1 42.08 17.26 -2.00
N ILE A 2 42.91 16.40 -2.59
CA ILE A 2 44.31 16.70 -2.94
C ILE A 2 44.40 16.74 -4.47
N ILE A 3 44.87 17.85 -5.03
CA ILE A 3 45.11 18.02 -6.47
C ILE A 3 46.61 18.06 -6.68
N LEU A 4 47.14 17.14 -7.50
CA LEU A 4 48.56 17.10 -7.82
C LEU A 4 48.93 18.27 -8.75
N SER A 5 50.09 18.89 -8.49
CA SER A 5 50.67 19.85 -9.42
C SER A 5 51.06 19.14 -10.72
N ARG A 6 50.69 19.72 -11.86
CA ARG A 6 51.20 19.26 -13.18
C ARG A 6 52.58 19.82 -13.52
N LYS A 7 53.09 20.79 -12.73
CA LYS A 7 54.37 21.48 -12.98
C LYS A 7 55.50 21.08 -12.03
N ALA A 8 55.19 20.52 -10.86
CA ALA A 8 56.19 20.20 -9.85
C ALA A 8 56.09 18.72 -9.46
N ALA A 9 57.24 18.04 -9.37
CA ALA A 9 57.34 16.64 -8.93
C ALA A 9 56.80 16.43 -7.51
N SER A 10 56.90 17.47 -6.67
CA SER A 10 56.28 17.54 -5.34
C SER A 10 55.58 18.88 -5.20
N GLY A 11 54.25 18.83 -5.04
CA GLY A 11 53.40 20.01 -4.90
C GLY A 11 51.95 19.58 -4.98
N ARG A 12 51.16 19.92 -3.95
CA ARG A 12 49.78 19.46 -3.82
C ARG A 12 48.90 20.61 -3.35
N TRP A 13 47.79 20.85 -4.03
CA TRP A 13 46.74 21.74 -3.54
C TRP A 13 45.78 20.93 -2.70
N ARG A 14 45.67 21.28 -1.41
CA ARG A 14 44.61 20.77 -0.55
C ARG A 14 43.47 21.77 -0.58
N ARG A 15 42.30 21.35 -1.08
CA ARG A 15 41.09 22.18 -0.97
C ARG A 15 40.79 22.42 0.51
N SER A 16 40.72 23.70 0.89
CA SER A 16 40.16 24.13 2.17
C SER A 16 38.66 23.85 2.13
N ASN A 17 38.24 22.79 2.83
CA ASN A 17 36.82 22.49 2.98
C ASN A 17 36.31 23.39 4.11
N GLY A 18 35.79 24.58 3.79
CA GLY A 18 35.26 25.55 4.77
C GLY A 18 33.99 25.11 5.51
N GLY A 19 33.73 23.80 5.62
CA GLY A 19 32.57 23.20 6.27
C GLY A 19 32.39 21.69 5.96
N PRO A 20 31.33 21.04 6.50
CA PRO A 20 31.06 19.60 6.35
C PRO A 20 30.43 19.21 4.99
N SER A 21 30.38 20.13 4.03
CA SER A 21 29.75 19.90 2.72
C SER A 21 30.79 19.68 1.62
N ILE A 22 30.51 18.70 0.75
CA ILE A 22 31.34 18.29 -0.37
C ILE A 22 30.51 18.42 -1.65
N GLU A 23 30.93 19.29 -2.57
CA GLU A 23 30.26 19.39 -3.87
C GLU A 23 30.72 18.27 -4.81
N ALA A 24 29.78 17.57 -5.43
CA ALA A 24 30.08 16.53 -6.42
C ALA A 24 30.91 17.06 -7.61
N ALA A 25 30.65 18.31 -8.02
CA ALA A 25 31.37 18.98 -9.10
C ALA A 25 32.88 19.09 -8.82
N TRP A 26 33.33 19.09 -7.55
CA TRP A 26 34.76 19.07 -7.23
C TRP A 26 35.47 17.80 -7.68
N PHE A 27 34.72 16.72 -7.93
CA PHE A 27 35.21 15.44 -8.41
C PHE A 27 34.95 15.23 -9.91
N GLY A 28 34.45 16.25 -10.61
CA GLY A 28 34.21 16.22 -12.05
C GLY A 28 32.81 15.74 -12.47
N ALA A 29 31.87 15.65 -11.52
CA ALA A 29 30.47 15.38 -11.87
C ALA A 29 29.90 16.58 -12.64
N LYS A 30 29.25 16.31 -13.78
CA LYS A 30 28.73 17.35 -14.67
C LYS A 30 27.23 17.57 -14.55
N GLY A 31 26.44 16.50 -14.42
CA GLY A 31 24.98 16.63 -14.40
C GLY A 31 24.38 17.10 -15.73
N ASP A 32 25.05 16.85 -16.85
CA ASP A 32 24.68 17.34 -18.19
C ASP A 32 23.70 16.41 -18.94
N GLY A 33 23.22 15.34 -18.30
CA GLY A 33 22.31 14.36 -18.88
C GLY A 33 22.95 13.35 -19.83
N ALA A 34 24.25 13.45 -20.10
CA ALA A 34 24.96 12.60 -21.06
C ALA A 34 26.24 11.95 -20.47
N THR A 35 27.02 12.74 -19.73
CA THR A 35 28.27 12.29 -19.10
C THR A 35 27.96 11.29 -17.99
N ASN A 36 28.66 10.15 -18.00
CA ASN A 36 28.62 9.21 -16.89
C ASN A 36 29.33 9.80 -15.65
N ASP A 37 28.55 10.19 -14.65
CA ASP A 37 29.01 10.85 -13.42
C ASP A 37 29.34 9.86 -12.29
N THR A 38 29.18 8.56 -12.52
CA THR A 38 29.32 7.50 -11.49
C THR A 38 30.63 7.60 -10.72
N VAL A 39 31.76 7.74 -11.41
CA VAL A 39 33.10 7.77 -10.79
C VAL A 39 33.26 9.01 -9.90
N ALA A 40 32.84 10.17 -10.39
CA ALA A 40 32.92 11.42 -9.66
C ALA A 40 32.06 11.38 -8.39
N LEU A 41 30.85 10.83 -8.49
CA LEU A 41 29.92 10.72 -7.38
C LEU A 41 30.38 9.71 -6.32
N LYS A 42 30.89 8.56 -6.74
CA LYS A 42 31.52 7.60 -5.82
C LYS A 42 32.74 8.20 -5.10
N ALA A 43 33.55 9.01 -5.79
CA ALA A 43 34.68 9.69 -5.17
C ALA A 43 34.25 10.74 -4.13
N ALA A 44 33.18 11.50 -4.41
CA ALA A 44 32.61 12.46 -3.47
C ALA A 44 32.04 11.76 -2.22
N LEU A 45 31.25 10.68 -2.40
CA LEU A 45 30.73 9.86 -1.31
C LEU A 45 31.84 9.20 -0.49
N GLY A 46 32.87 8.68 -1.15
CA GLY A 46 34.06 8.13 -0.49
C GLY A 46 34.84 9.19 0.31
N ALA A 47 34.80 10.45 -0.12
CA ALA A 47 35.37 11.55 0.64
C ALA A 47 34.54 11.89 1.88
N ALA A 48 33.21 11.94 1.76
CA ALA A 48 32.30 12.17 2.88
C ALA A 48 32.37 11.05 3.92
N ARG A 49 32.48 9.78 3.49
CA ARG A 49 32.57 8.61 4.38
C ARG A 49 33.66 8.72 5.45
N ARG A 50 34.78 9.41 5.15
CA ARG A 50 35.91 9.53 6.09
C ARG A 50 35.65 10.47 7.26
N SER A 51 34.76 11.44 7.10
CA SER A 51 34.49 12.48 8.09
C SER A 51 33.02 12.57 8.51
N GLY A 52 32.13 11.86 7.81
CA GLY A 52 30.72 12.21 7.72
C GLY A 52 30.51 13.50 6.91
N GLY A 53 29.25 13.91 6.78
CA GLY A 53 28.85 15.16 6.14
C GLY A 53 27.93 14.98 4.94
N GLN A 54 27.83 16.01 4.12
CA GLN A 54 26.88 16.06 3.00
C GLN A 54 27.64 16.07 1.67
N VAL A 55 27.20 15.24 0.72
CA VAL A 55 27.53 15.36 -0.70
C VAL A 55 26.40 16.10 -1.38
N ARG A 56 26.72 17.26 -1.97
CA ARG A 56 25.76 18.15 -2.62
C ARG A 56 25.84 18.01 -4.14
N LEU A 57 24.67 17.93 -4.76
CA LEU A 57 24.47 17.91 -6.20
C LEU A 57 23.78 19.23 -6.60
N GLY A 58 24.32 19.89 -7.62
CA GLY A 58 23.66 21.02 -8.24
C GLY A 58 22.46 20.58 -9.11
N PRO A 59 21.79 21.55 -9.75
CA PRO A 59 20.79 21.25 -10.79
C PRO A 59 21.40 20.44 -11.94
N GLY A 60 20.63 19.52 -12.50
CA GLY A 60 21.05 18.71 -13.64
C GLY A 60 20.68 17.23 -13.53
N ILE A 61 21.00 16.47 -14.59
CA ILE A 61 20.76 15.04 -14.69
C ILE A 61 22.11 14.33 -14.64
N PHE A 62 22.40 13.67 -13.54
CA PHE A 62 23.64 12.92 -13.32
C PHE A 62 23.45 11.49 -13.78
N LYS A 63 24.10 11.11 -14.88
CA LYS A 63 23.95 9.77 -15.44
C LYS A 63 24.84 8.77 -14.71
N LEU A 64 24.27 7.61 -14.40
CA LEU A 64 24.89 6.55 -13.62
C LEU A 64 24.91 5.24 -14.40
N ASN A 65 25.97 4.45 -14.25
CA ASN A 65 26.00 3.07 -14.74
C ASN A 65 26.34 2.04 -13.66
N GLN A 66 26.42 2.47 -12.41
CA GLN A 66 26.59 1.61 -11.24
C GLN A 66 25.91 2.23 -10.03
N THR A 67 25.50 1.39 -9.09
CA THR A 67 24.90 1.81 -7.81
C THR A 67 25.82 2.75 -7.02
N LEU A 68 25.22 3.81 -6.46
CA LEU A 68 25.86 4.66 -5.46
C LEU A 68 25.60 4.11 -4.06
N GLU A 69 26.67 3.91 -3.29
CA GLU A 69 26.58 3.37 -1.94
C GLU A 69 26.64 4.47 -0.87
N ILE A 70 25.63 4.50 0.00
CA ILE A 70 25.55 5.44 1.12
C ILE A 70 26.04 4.77 2.40
N SER A 71 27.00 5.42 3.07
CA SER A 71 27.59 5.00 4.34
C SER A 71 26.95 5.73 5.52
N SER A 72 27.22 5.26 6.75
CA SER A 72 26.81 5.97 7.96
C SER A 72 27.27 7.43 7.96
N ARG A 73 26.42 8.33 8.49
CA ARG A 73 26.69 9.76 8.68
C ARG A 73 26.99 10.53 7.38
N VAL A 74 26.62 9.97 6.23
CA VAL A 74 26.74 10.62 4.91
C VAL A 74 25.34 10.94 4.39
N SER A 75 25.13 12.19 3.99
CA SER A 75 23.91 12.61 3.30
C SER A 75 24.18 12.87 1.82
N LEU A 76 23.32 12.41 0.93
CA LEU A 76 23.30 12.80 -0.48
C LEU A 76 22.14 13.78 -0.67
N VAL A 77 22.44 15.01 -1.10
CA VAL A 77 21.48 16.12 -1.14
C VAL A 77 21.48 16.76 -2.52
N GLY A 78 20.33 16.81 -3.16
CA GLY A 78 20.15 17.56 -4.42
C GLY A 78 19.74 19.01 -4.21
N ALA A 79 19.51 19.71 -5.33
CA ALA A 79 19.01 21.07 -5.35
C ALA A 79 17.46 21.15 -5.30
N GLY A 80 16.77 20.01 -5.31
CA GLY A 80 15.31 19.87 -5.29
C GLY A 80 14.81 18.70 -6.14
N ARG A 81 13.65 18.12 -5.77
CA ARG A 81 12.91 17.16 -6.61
C ARG A 81 12.56 17.83 -7.95
N GLY A 82 12.82 17.15 -9.07
CA GLY A 82 12.67 17.69 -10.43
C GLY A 82 13.78 18.67 -10.87
N ILE A 83 14.69 19.05 -9.98
CA ILE A 83 15.82 19.96 -10.28
C ILE A 83 17.13 19.17 -10.40
N THR A 84 17.35 18.22 -9.49
CA THR A 84 18.47 17.28 -9.53
C THR A 84 17.93 15.88 -9.78
N THR A 85 18.44 15.19 -10.81
CA THR A 85 18.08 13.81 -11.11
C THR A 85 19.30 12.90 -11.10
N LEU A 86 19.21 11.78 -10.39
CA LEU A 86 20.09 10.63 -10.56
C LEU A 86 19.43 9.67 -11.54
N GLY A 87 20.01 9.46 -12.72
CA GLY A 87 19.40 8.65 -13.77
C GLY A 87 20.30 7.52 -14.26
N LEU A 88 19.80 6.29 -14.31
CA LEU A 88 20.58 5.19 -14.90
C LEU A 88 20.70 5.35 -16.42
N MET A 89 21.86 4.97 -16.94
CA MET A 89 22.08 4.78 -18.37
C MET A 89 21.43 3.46 -18.82
N PRO A 90 21.11 3.28 -20.11
CA PRO A 90 20.64 1.99 -20.62
C PRO A 90 21.65 0.86 -20.35
N ASN A 91 21.15 -0.35 -20.07
CA ASN A 91 21.93 -1.56 -19.76
C ASN A 91 22.84 -1.46 -18.52
N SER A 92 22.50 -0.58 -17.57
CA SER A 92 23.21 -0.49 -16.28
C SER A 92 22.81 -1.62 -15.33
N ASP A 93 21.54 -2.03 -15.36
CA ASP A 93 21.02 -3.20 -14.63
C ASP A 93 21.45 -3.25 -13.15
N CYS A 94 21.31 -2.14 -12.44
CA CYS A 94 21.70 -2.01 -11.04
C CYS A 94 20.72 -1.13 -10.25
N ASP A 95 20.79 -1.18 -8.92
CA ASP A 95 20.06 -0.22 -8.08
C ASP A 95 20.64 1.20 -8.28
N VAL A 96 19.83 2.25 -8.15
CA VAL A 96 20.34 3.63 -8.27
C VAL A 96 21.16 4.00 -7.03
N VAL A 97 20.54 3.88 -5.86
CA VAL A 97 21.20 4.12 -4.56
C VAL A 97 20.93 2.95 -3.62
N ALA A 98 21.97 2.49 -2.94
CA ALA A 98 21.86 1.49 -1.90
C ALA A 98 22.68 1.89 -0.67
N THR A 99 22.32 1.38 0.51
CA THR A 99 23.23 1.43 1.67
C THR A 99 24.39 0.46 1.47
N VAL A 100 25.58 0.82 1.96
CA VAL A 100 26.76 -0.07 1.92
C VAL A 100 26.46 -1.47 2.46
N ASP A 101 26.96 -2.49 1.76
CA ASP A 101 26.78 -3.92 2.07
C ASP A 101 25.32 -4.42 2.15
N PHE A 102 24.34 -3.76 1.51
CA PHE A 102 22.92 -4.15 1.58
C PHE A 102 22.71 -5.67 1.43
N LYS A 103 23.27 -6.29 0.38
CA LYS A 103 23.10 -7.73 0.09
C LYS A 103 23.63 -8.67 1.18
N ARG A 104 24.69 -8.27 1.88
CA ARG A 104 25.25 -9.05 2.99
C ARG A 104 24.36 -8.86 4.23
N ARG A 105 23.98 -7.62 4.50
CA ARG A 105 23.24 -7.23 5.70
C ARG A 105 21.81 -7.76 5.72
N SER A 106 21.14 -7.78 4.57
CA SER A 106 19.80 -8.36 4.37
C SER A 106 19.73 -9.87 4.69
N LYS A 107 20.87 -10.53 4.92
CA LYS A 107 20.94 -11.97 5.19
C LYS A 107 21.51 -12.30 6.57
N THR A 108 22.47 -11.51 7.08
CA THR A 108 23.31 -11.97 8.20
C THR A 108 23.56 -10.96 9.31
N SER A 109 23.14 -9.70 9.20
CA SER A 109 23.50 -8.66 10.19
C SER A 109 22.25 -7.99 10.78
N GLY A 110 22.28 -7.71 12.08
CA GLY A 110 21.25 -6.91 12.75
C GLY A 110 21.48 -5.40 12.66
N LEU A 111 20.52 -4.62 13.16
CA LEU A 111 20.56 -3.14 13.19
C LEU A 111 21.74 -2.54 13.96
N SER A 112 22.35 -3.27 14.89
CA SER A 112 23.53 -2.83 15.65
C SER A 112 24.73 -2.50 14.77
N GLU A 113 24.90 -3.20 13.63
CA GLU A 113 26.01 -3.01 12.70
C GLU A 113 25.63 -2.16 11.48
N ALA A 114 24.36 -1.78 11.37
CA ALA A 114 23.80 -1.21 10.16
C ALA A 114 24.29 0.23 9.90
N PRO A 115 24.32 0.67 8.62
CA PRO A 115 24.46 2.08 8.28
C PRO A 115 23.46 2.95 9.05
N TRP A 116 23.91 4.10 9.53
CA TRP A 116 23.05 4.98 10.33
C TRP A 116 23.34 6.47 10.17
N GLY A 117 22.36 7.32 10.47
CA GLY A 117 22.55 8.77 10.45
C GLY A 117 22.78 9.33 9.04
N PHE A 118 22.26 8.66 8.02
CA PHE A 118 22.42 9.05 6.62
C PHE A 118 21.15 9.68 6.07
N ALA A 119 21.26 10.39 4.96
CA ALA A 119 20.09 10.93 4.27
C ALA A 119 20.23 10.85 2.75
N ILE A 120 19.10 10.74 2.07
CA ILE A 120 18.99 10.90 0.61
C ILE A 120 17.81 11.82 0.40
N LYS A 121 18.07 13.07 0.00
CA LYS A 121 17.04 14.10 -0.04
C LYS A 121 17.16 15.10 -1.17
N ASP A 122 16.04 15.77 -1.44
CA ASP A 122 15.94 16.91 -2.35
C ASP A 122 16.36 16.56 -3.79
N LEU A 123 16.02 15.36 -4.27
CA LEU A 123 16.35 14.91 -5.63
C LEU A 123 15.32 13.94 -6.20
N THR A 124 15.36 13.76 -7.51
CA THR A 124 14.62 12.73 -8.24
C THR A 124 15.56 11.56 -8.59
N ILE A 125 15.04 10.35 -8.47
CA ILE A 125 15.69 9.11 -8.88
C ILE A 125 14.94 8.59 -10.11
N ASP A 126 15.66 8.30 -11.19
CA ASP A 126 15.14 7.66 -12.40
C ASP A 126 15.90 6.36 -12.64
N GLY A 127 15.19 5.23 -12.52
CA GLY A 127 15.78 3.91 -12.75
C GLY A 127 16.04 3.59 -14.21
N GLY A 128 15.59 4.43 -15.16
CA GLY A 128 15.74 4.21 -16.58
C GLY A 128 15.17 2.85 -17.00
N TYR A 129 14.04 2.41 -16.43
CA TYR A 129 13.43 1.13 -16.75
C TYR A 129 12.90 1.08 -18.18
N LEU A 130 12.03 2.03 -18.52
CA LEU A 130 11.47 2.20 -19.86
C LEU A 130 12.07 3.43 -20.54
N ASP A 131 12.24 3.37 -21.86
CA ASP A 131 12.63 4.53 -22.70
C ASP A 131 11.44 5.42 -23.11
N GLY A 132 10.23 5.07 -22.69
CA GLY A 132 8.99 5.77 -23.02
C GLY A 132 7.93 5.65 -21.93
N ASN A 133 6.75 6.20 -22.21
CA ASN A 133 5.64 6.16 -21.28
C ASN A 133 5.13 4.73 -21.07
N TRP A 134 4.74 4.40 -19.84
CA TRP A 134 4.18 3.09 -19.46
C TRP A 134 2.99 2.63 -20.31
N ASN A 135 2.22 3.57 -20.87
CA ASN A 135 1.02 3.30 -21.68
C ASN A 135 1.24 3.46 -23.19
N ALA A 136 2.46 3.80 -23.64
CA ALA A 136 2.80 3.84 -25.06
C ALA A 136 2.53 2.48 -25.70
N SER A 137 2.10 2.45 -26.97
CA SER A 137 1.81 1.20 -27.69
C SER A 137 3.01 0.26 -27.73
N GLU A 138 4.21 0.84 -27.79
CA GLU A 138 5.49 0.16 -27.69
C GLU A 138 6.40 1.02 -26.80
N ALA A 139 6.99 0.40 -25.77
CA ALA A 139 8.04 1.00 -24.95
C ALA A 139 9.11 -0.07 -24.73
N ASN A 140 10.38 0.28 -24.91
CA ASN A 140 11.46 -0.68 -24.73
C ASN A 140 11.92 -0.69 -23.28
N VAL A 141 12.34 -1.87 -22.83
CA VAL A 141 13.00 -2.03 -21.54
C VAL A 141 14.48 -1.70 -21.72
N THR A 142 14.95 -0.63 -21.07
CA THR A 142 16.34 -0.19 -21.09
C THR A 142 17.16 -0.71 -19.90
N ASN A 143 16.53 -0.95 -18.76
CA ASN A 143 17.15 -1.62 -17.60
C ASN A 143 16.22 -2.72 -17.10
N ARG A 144 16.69 -3.95 -16.96
CA ARG A 144 15.87 -5.13 -16.64
C ARG A 144 15.72 -5.37 -15.14
N VAL A 145 16.65 -4.86 -14.36
CA VAL A 145 16.71 -4.99 -12.89
C VAL A 145 17.18 -3.67 -12.27
N GLY A 146 16.96 -3.53 -10.96
CA GLY A 146 17.35 -2.34 -10.22
C GLY A 146 16.18 -1.64 -9.56
N SER A 147 16.34 -1.34 -8.28
CA SER A 147 15.45 -0.51 -7.49
C SER A 147 15.95 0.94 -7.45
N GLY A 148 15.06 1.89 -7.17
CA GLY A 148 15.46 3.27 -6.88
C GLY A 148 16.32 3.34 -5.62
N LEU A 149 15.80 2.76 -4.53
CA LEU A 149 16.46 2.71 -3.23
C LEU A 149 16.47 1.28 -2.67
N LYS A 150 17.65 0.79 -2.27
CA LYS A 150 17.80 -0.40 -1.40
C LYS A 150 18.44 -0.03 -0.07
N ILE A 151 17.66 0.01 1.00
CA ILE A 151 18.07 0.57 2.29
C ILE A 151 18.10 -0.53 3.35
N PHE A 152 19.24 -0.69 4.00
CA PHE A 152 19.37 -1.39 5.27
C PHE A 152 20.02 -0.44 6.27
N GLY A 153 19.31 -0.03 7.32
CA GLY A 153 19.84 1.01 8.19
C GLY A 153 18.90 1.52 9.27
N ARG A 154 19.32 2.57 9.98
CA ARG A 154 18.54 3.26 11.02
C ARG A 154 18.90 4.73 11.12
N SER A 155 18.08 5.51 11.81
CA SER A 155 18.31 6.96 12.01
C SER A 155 18.51 7.71 10.68
N PHE A 156 17.73 7.36 9.64
CA PHE A 156 17.89 7.91 8.30
C PHE A 156 16.77 8.86 7.89
N GLU A 157 17.04 9.74 6.94
CA GLU A 157 16.03 10.58 6.29
C GLU A 157 15.99 10.30 4.78
N ILE A 158 14.83 9.88 4.28
CA ILE A 158 14.58 9.72 2.85
C ILE A 158 13.53 10.75 2.43
N ASP A 159 13.88 11.61 1.47
CA ASP A 159 13.02 12.67 0.97
C ASP A 159 13.22 12.84 -0.54
N VAL A 160 12.61 11.98 -1.34
CA VAL A 160 12.88 11.88 -2.79
C VAL A 160 11.64 11.66 -3.62
N GLU A 161 11.75 12.02 -4.89
CA GLU A 161 10.90 11.47 -5.94
C GLU A 161 11.60 10.26 -6.59
N VAL A 162 10.88 9.17 -6.86
CA VAL A 162 11.42 7.98 -7.54
C VAL A 162 10.54 7.61 -8.73
N ASN A 163 11.12 7.49 -9.92
CA ASN A 163 10.39 7.18 -11.13
C ASN A 163 11.06 6.07 -11.94
N ASN A 164 10.25 5.35 -12.72
CA ASN A 164 10.71 4.52 -13.84
C ASN A 164 11.78 3.48 -13.42
N VAL A 165 11.47 2.68 -12.40
CA VAL A 165 12.38 1.67 -11.84
C VAL A 165 11.95 0.25 -12.25
N ALA A 166 12.92 -0.62 -12.51
CA ALA A 166 12.65 -1.97 -13.01
C ALA A 166 12.14 -2.93 -11.91
N GLU A 167 12.57 -2.70 -10.66
CA GLU A 167 12.10 -3.41 -9.49
C GLU A 167 11.22 -2.51 -8.62
N HIS A 168 11.77 -1.95 -7.53
CA HIS A 168 11.02 -1.23 -6.51
C HIS A 168 11.45 0.23 -6.44
N ALA A 169 10.55 1.13 -6.04
CA ALA A 169 10.94 2.50 -5.70
C ALA A 169 11.77 2.51 -4.41
N LEU A 170 11.31 1.76 -3.42
CA LEU A 170 12.00 1.55 -2.15
C LEU A 170 11.88 0.09 -1.71
N HIS A 171 13.03 -0.54 -1.48
CA HIS A 171 13.14 -1.76 -0.70
C HIS A 171 13.93 -1.44 0.57
N CYS A 172 13.22 -1.36 1.70
CA CYS A 172 13.80 -1.02 2.99
C CYS A 172 13.73 -2.22 3.93
N GLU A 173 14.86 -2.55 4.55
CA GLU A 173 14.98 -3.61 5.53
C GLU A 173 15.67 -3.10 6.80
N GLY A 174 15.37 -3.73 7.92
CA GLY A 174 16.02 -3.46 9.18
C GLY A 174 15.42 -4.32 10.28
N TYR A 175 16.24 -5.14 10.91
CA TYR A 175 15.81 -6.04 11.97
C TYR A 175 16.93 -6.31 12.98
N GLY A 176 16.55 -6.79 14.17
CA GLY A 176 17.48 -7.23 15.20
C GLY A 176 17.81 -6.15 16.22
N PRO A 177 18.73 -6.44 17.17
CA PRO A 177 18.95 -5.58 18.33
C PRO A 177 19.41 -4.18 17.92
N ARG A 178 18.84 -3.17 18.57
CA ARG A 178 19.14 -1.75 18.35
C ARG A 178 20.25 -1.29 19.30
N GLY A 179 20.99 -0.25 18.88
CA GLY A 179 21.87 0.50 19.79
C GLY A 179 21.05 1.41 20.71
N ALA A 180 21.65 1.87 21.81
CA ALA A 180 20.97 2.57 22.92
C ALA A 180 20.40 3.98 22.60
N SER A 181 20.57 4.52 21.38
CA SER A 181 20.36 5.94 21.10
C SER A 181 19.70 6.28 19.75
N ASP A 182 18.92 5.38 19.15
CA ASP A 182 18.61 5.50 17.72
C ASP A 182 17.14 5.27 17.36
N VAL A 183 16.33 6.33 17.50
CA VAL A 183 14.91 6.38 17.14
C VAL A 183 14.58 7.69 16.44
N ARG A 184 14.94 7.80 15.16
CA ARG A 184 14.19 8.64 14.20
C ARG A 184 14.62 8.33 12.77
N SER A 185 13.92 7.39 12.12
CA SER A 185 13.98 7.33 10.65
C SER A 185 12.69 7.91 10.07
N VAL A 186 12.80 8.63 8.95
CA VAL A 186 11.66 9.26 8.29
C VAL A 186 11.73 9.01 6.79
N ILE A 187 10.58 8.71 6.20
CA ILE A 187 10.42 8.52 4.75
C ILE A 187 9.34 9.47 4.23
N ARG A 188 9.70 10.26 3.22
CA ARG A 188 8.83 11.04 2.35
C ARG A 188 9.14 10.66 0.91
N LEU A 189 8.28 9.89 0.28
CA LEU A 189 8.51 9.38 -1.07
C LEU A 189 7.31 9.64 -1.98
N ASN A 190 7.57 10.21 -3.14
CA ASN A 190 6.58 10.26 -4.21
C ASN A 190 7.13 9.68 -5.51
N GLY A 191 6.24 9.40 -6.45
CA GLY A 191 6.64 9.07 -7.82
C GLY A 191 5.75 8.02 -8.45
N ARG A 192 6.27 7.36 -9.48
CA ARG A 192 5.49 6.42 -10.29
C ARG A 192 6.34 5.47 -11.11
N VAL A 193 5.69 4.39 -11.55
CA VAL A 193 6.25 3.37 -12.45
C VAL A 193 7.33 2.54 -11.76
N ALA A 194 6.91 1.37 -11.30
CA ALA A 194 7.76 0.30 -10.83
C ALA A 194 7.42 -0.98 -11.60
N GLY A 195 8.44 -1.68 -12.10
CA GLY A 195 8.26 -2.97 -12.76
C GLY A 195 7.85 -4.09 -11.78
N ARG A 196 8.01 -3.88 -10.46
CA ARG A 196 7.54 -4.75 -9.37
C ARG A 196 6.70 -3.97 -8.36
N GLU A 197 6.74 -4.34 -7.08
CA GLU A 197 6.11 -3.57 -6.01
C GLU A 197 6.65 -2.14 -5.96
N GLY A 198 5.82 -1.17 -5.59
CA GLY A 198 6.26 0.20 -5.40
C GLY A 198 7.19 0.32 -4.20
N VAL A 199 6.71 -0.08 -3.02
CA VAL A 199 7.47 -0.04 -1.78
C VAL A 199 7.35 -1.35 -1.03
N ILE A 200 8.49 -1.88 -0.58
CA ILE A 200 8.57 -2.98 0.38
C ILE A 200 9.31 -2.46 1.60
N PHE A 201 8.64 -2.52 2.74
CA PHE A 201 9.16 -2.08 4.02
C PHE A 201 9.15 -3.22 5.02
N ARG A 202 10.34 -3.62 5.44
CA ARG A 202 10.61 -4.69 6.41
C ARG A 202 11.23 -4.17 7.71
N GLY A 203 11.34 -2.85 7.84
CA GLY A 203 11.96 -2.17 8.97
C GLY A 203 13.03 -1.17 8.53
N PRO A 204 13.74 -0.54 9.47
CA PRO A 204 13.68 -0.77 10.93
C PRO A 204 12.33 -0.41 11.53
N GLY A 205 11.91 -1.08 12.61
CA GLY A 205 10.66 -0.74 13.30
C GLY A 205 10.69 0.62 14.01
N ASP A 206 9.52 1.10 14.42
CA ASP A 206 9.30 2.35 15.17
C ASP A 206 9.86 3.59 14.47
N ILE A 207 9.46 3.75 13.21
CA ILE A 207 9.79 4.88 12.37
C ILE A 207 8.52 5.47 11.74
N ALA A 208 8.67 6.61 11.07
CA ALA A 208 7.57 7.24 10.35
C ALA A 208 7.76 7.19 8.83
N ILE A 209 6.74 6.73 8.11
CA ILE A 209 6.51 7.10 6.72
C ILE A 209 5.54 8.27 6.74
N GLU A 210 6.06 9.49 6.70
CA GLU A 210 5.26 10.70 6.84
C GLU A 210 4.40 10.96 5.60
N GLU A 211 4.97 10.75 4.41
CA GLU A 211 4.25 10.81 3.15
C GLU A 211 4.72 9.75 2.17
N LEU A 212 3.77 9.03 1.57
CA LEU A 212 4.01 8.11 0.49
C LEU A 212 2.93 8.28 -0.58
N VAL A 213 3.31 8.78 -1.75
CA VAL A 213 2.39 8.88 -2.91
C VAL A 213 3.03 8.18 -4.10
N PHE A 214 2.65 6.93 -4.34
CA PHE A 214 3.27 6.13 -5.39
C PHE A 214 2.24 5.32 -6.16
N GLY A 215 2.43 5.18 -7.46
CA GLY A 215 1.55 4.34 -8.25
C GLY A 215 2.16 3.79 -9.52
N LEU A 216 1.33 3.07 -10.28
CA LEU A 216 1.78 2.31 -11.45
C LEU A 216 2.83 1.27 -11.04
N CYS A 217 2.44 0.36 -10.16
CA CYS A 217 3.27 -0.76 -9.70
C CYS A 217 2.98 -2.01 -10.53
N GLY A 218 3.99 -2.84 -10.78
CA GLY A 218 3.85 -4.03 -11.61
C GLY A 218 3.67 -3.73 -13.09
N ILE A 219 4.30 -2.68 -13.58
CA ILE A 219 4.13 -2.23 -14.97
C ILE A 219 5.09 -2.98 -15.87
N LEU A 220 4.55 -3.68 -16.86
CA LEU A 220 5.31 -4.22 -17.98
C LEU A 220 5.26 -3.24 -19.17
N PRO A 221 6.23 -3.29 -20.10
CA PRO A 221 6.06 -2.62 -21.39
C PRO A 221 4.85 -3.18 -22.14
N ARG A 222 4.14 -2.36 -22.92
CA ARG A 222 3.16 -2.86 -23.87
C ARG A 222 3.88 -3.51 -25.06
N PRO A 223 3.34 -4.60 -25.63
CA PRO A 223 2.01 -5.18 -25.38
C PRO A 223 1.93 -6.19 -24.22
N ARG A 224 3.00 -6.46 -23.48
CA ARG A 224 2.99 -7.47 -22.40
C ARG A 224 2.02 -7.11 -21.27
N ALA A 225 1.96 -5.84 -20.87
CA ALA A 225 1.01 -5.35 -19.87
C ALA A 225 -0.47 -5.59 -20.23
N ASP A 226 -0.78 -5.78 -21.52
CA ASP A 226 -2.14 -5.98 -21.99
C ASP A 226 -2.64 -7.42 -21.71
N LYS A 227 -1.75 -8.36 -21.35
CA LYS A 227 -2.05 -9.79 -21.21
C LYS A 227 -1.47 -10.44 -19.95
N GLU A 228 -0.31 -9.99 -19.50
CA GLU A 228 0.43 -10.62 -18.42
C GLU A 228 0.10 -10.02 -17.06
N ALA A 229 0.28 -10.80 -16.00
CA ALA A 229 0.33 -10.33 -14.62
C ALA A 229 1.78 -10.41 -14.14
N VAL A 230 2.17 -9.51 -13.24
CA VAL A 230 3.55 -9.49 -12.72
C VAL A 230 3.61 -10.22 -11.38
N PRO A 231 4.38 -11.33 -11.29
CA PRO A 231 4.60 -11.99 -10.01
C PRO A 231 5.55 -11.18 -9.13
N SER A 232 5.40 -11.31 -7.82
CA SER A 232 6.37 -10.80 -6.85
C SER A 232 7.66 -11.63 -6.90
N THR A 233 8.81 -10.96 -6.82
CA THR A 233 10.10 -11.63 -6.58
C THR A 233 10.41 -11.78 -5.10
N GLN A 234 9.71 -11.04 -4.23
CA GLN A 234 9.88 -11.10 -2.77
C GLN A 234 8.91 -12.05 -2.09
N PHE A 235 7.75 -12.29 -2.72
CA PHE A 235 6.68 -13.16 -2.21
C PHE A 235 6.33 -14.22 -3.27
N PRO A 236 7.09 -15.32 -3.34
CA PRO A 236 6.90 -16.34 -4.37
C PRO A 236 5.46 -16.90 -4.40
N GLY A 237 4.89 -17.00 -5.61
CA GLY A 237 3.52 -17.47 -5.82
C GLY A 237 2.45 -16.36 -5.78
N GLU A 238 2.84 -15.14 -5.45
CA GLU A 238 1.92 -14.00 -5.34
C GLU A 238 2.15 -12.97 -6.46
N GLN A 239 1.14 -12.14 -6.71
CA GLN A 239 1.29 -10.97 -7.59
C GLN A 239 1.87 -9.79 -6.82
N VAL A 240 2.41 -8.83 -7.56
CA VAL A 240 2.94 -7.59 -6.98
C VAL A 240 1.82 -6.76 -6.35
N ASP A 241 2.12 -6.20 -5.18
CA ASP A 241 1.30 -5.22 -4.46
C ASP A 241 1.92 -3.82 -4.57
N GLY A 242 1.17 -2.78 -4.22
CA GLY A 242 1.65 -1.41 -4.31
C GLY A 242 2.62 -1.04 -3.18
N LEU A 243 2.14 -1.02 -1.94
CA LEU A 243 2.89 -0.92 -0.70
C LEU A 243 2.77 -2.22 0.09
N VAL A 244 3.91 -2.79 0.51
CA VAL A 244 3.95 -3.92 1.42
C VAL A 244 4.70 -3.53 2.70
N ILE A 245 4.02 -3.63 3.83
CA ILE A 245 4.64 -3.61 5.16
C ILE A 245 4.76 -5.06 5.63
N ASP A 246 5.98 -5.54 5.82
CA ASP A 246 6.27 -6.95 6.07
C ASP A 246 6.98 -7.13 7.42
N GLY A 247 6.22 -7.61 8.41
CA GLY A 247 6.70 -8.01 9.73
C GLY A 247 6.79 -9.53 9.88
N SER A 248 6.98 -10.27 8.78
CA SER A 248 7.33 -11.69 8.85
C SER A 248 8.74 -11.84 9.40
N LYS A 249 8.95 -12.76 10.35
CA LYS A 249 10.28 -12.95 10.96
C LYS A 249 11.35 -13.20 9.88
N PRO A 250 12.54 -12.57 9.98
CA PRO A 250 13.05 -11.81 11.12
C PRO A 250 12.66 -10.32 11.15
N PHE A 251 11.85 -9.85 10.20
CA PHE A 251 11.50 -8.44 10.02
C PHE A 251 10.54 -7.93 11.08
N GLU A 252 10.58 -6.61 11.33
CA GLU A 252 9.79 -5.97 12.38
C GLU A 252 8.46 -5.43 11.86
N GLY A 253 8.44 -4.82 10.67
CA GLY A 253 7.20 -4.33 10.03
C GLY A 253 6.37 -3.32 10.86
N ASN A 254 6.97 -2.67 11.86
CA ASN A 254 6.30 -1.72 12.77
C ASN A 254 6.53 -0.29 12.30
N VAL A 255 5.47 0.44 11.97
CA VAL A 255 5.60 1.77 11.33
C VAL A 255 4.41 2.68 11.61
N GLU A 256 4.72 3.96 11.81
CA GLU A 256 3.75 5.05 11.82
C GLU A 256 3.56 5.57 10.38
N LEU A 257 2.31 5.64 9.92
CA LEU A 257 1.96 6.10 8.59
C LEU A 257 1.25 7.45 8.69
N GLY A 258 1.86 8.50 8.15
CA GLY A 258 1.23 9.80 7.98
C GLY A 258 0.17 9.72 6.88
N ARG A 259 0.52 10.21 5.69
CA ARG A 259 -0.33 10.14 4.51
C ARG A 259 0.22 9.12 3.51
N VAL A 260 -0.58 8.10 3.21
CA VAL A 260 -0.27 7.10 2.18
C VAL A 260 -1.31 7.22 1.07
N HIS A 261 -0.87 7.28 -0.18
CA HIS A 261 -1.70 7.17 -1.37
C HIS A 261 -1.02 6.23 -2.37
N ILE A 262 -1.60 5.04 -2.53
CA ILE A 262 -1.14 4.07 -3.51
C ILE A 262 -2.15 3.90 -4.61
N TYR A 263 -1.70 3.98 -5.88
CA TYR A 263 -2.62 3.89 -7.01
C TYR A 263 -2.13 3.05 -8.19
N ALA A 264 -3.07 2.54 -8.98
CA ALA A 264 -2.80 1.84 -10.24
C ALA A 264 -1.85 0.61 -10.11
N CYS A 265 -1.98 -0.15 -9.03
CA CYS A 265 -1.43 -1.50 -8.88
C CYS A 265 -2.43 -2.50 -9.45
N PHE A 266 -2.27 -2.85 -10.73
CA PHE A 266 -3.26 -3.64 -11.48
C PHE A 266 -3.16 -5.16 -11.29
N GLY A 267 -2.08 -5.65 -10.67
CA GLY A 267 -1.89 -7.08 -10.36
C GLY A 267 -2.30 -7.46 -8.93
N GLY A 268 -2.40 -6.50 -8.01
CA GLY A 268 -2.55 -6.84 -6.60
C GLY A 268 -3.23 -5.75 -5.79
N THR A 269 -2.91 -5.75 -4.50
CA THR A 269 -3.51 -4.84 -3.53
C THR A 269 -2.69 -3.56 -3.43
N GLY A 270 -3.36 -2.42 -3.32
CA GLY A 270 -2.68 -1.13 -3.13
C GLY A 270 -1.83 -1.09 -1.87
N PHE A 271 -2.36 -1.54 -0.74
CA PHE A 271 -1.61 -1.66 0.52
C PHE A 271 -1.84 -3.02 1.19
N ARG A 272 -0.74 -3.73 1.46
CA ARG A 272 -0.74 -5.02 2.15
C ARG A 272 0.15 -4.99 3.39
N THR A 273 -0.31 -5.65 4.46
CA THR A 273 0.59 -6.09 5.54
C THR A 273 0.83 -7.59 5.49
N ARG A 274 2.00 -8.03 5.99
CA ARG A 274 2.39 -9.44 6.10
C ARG A 274 3.03 -9.71 7.45
N GLY A 275 2.79 -10.88 8.02
CA GLY A 275 3.30 -11.23 9.35
C GLY A 275 2.68 -10.36 10.45
N GLY A 276 3.44 -10.12 11.53
CA GLY A 276 3.01 -9.31 12.67
C GLY A 276 3.47 -7.87 12.51
N CYS A 277 2.56 -6.97 12.14
CA CYS A 277 2.85 -5.54 11.98
C CYS A 277 2.09 -4.71 13.01
N ARG A 278 2.75 -3.72 13.59
CA ARG A 278 2.10 -2.60 14.28
C ARG A 278 1.94 -1.43 13.31
N ILE A 279 0.69 -1.07 13.02
CA ILE A 279 0.36 0.03 12.09
C ILE A 279 -0.41 1.12 12.84
N GLU A 280 0.15 2.32 12.87
CA GLU A 280 -0.55 3.52 13.35
C GLU A 280 -0.66 4.51 12.18
N ALA A 281 -1.82 4.56 11.52
CA ALA A 281 -1.99 5.34 10.31
C ALA A 281 -2.95 6.51 10.48
N ARG A 282 -2.54 7.71 10.03
CA ARG A 282 -3.40 8.88 9.95
C ARG A 282 -4.32 8.81 8.73
N HIS A 283 -3.78 8.56 7.53
CA HIS A 283 -4.61 8.44 6.33
C HIS A 283 -3.98 7.48 5.31
N VAL A 284 -4.74 6.46 4.91
CA VAL A 284 -4.40 5.56 3.80
C VAL A 284 -5.42 5.71 2.68
N THR A 285 -4.95 6.04 1.48
CA THR A 285 -5.72 6.00 0.23
C THR A 285 -5.21 4.88 -0.66
N SER A 286 -6.12 4.04 -1.13
CA SER A 286 -5.85 3.01 -2.14
C SER A 286 -6.78 3.21 -3.32
N GLU A 287 -6.21 3.66 -4.45
CA GLU A 287 -6.98 4.09 -5.62
C GLU A 287 -6.66 3.31 -6.91
N SER A 288 -7.68 2.89 -7.66
CA SER A 288 -7.50 2.28 -8.99
C SER A 288 -6.61 1.03 -9.00
N ASN A 289 -6.58 0.29 -7.90
CA ASN A 289 -5.84 -0.96 -7.75
C ASN A 289 -6.76 -2.17 -8.06
N LEU A 290 -6.20 -3.38 -8.20
CA LEU A 290 -7.01 -4.58 -8.31
C LEU A 290 -7.74 -4.87 -6.99
N GLY A 291 -7.01 -4.82 -5.87
CA GLY A 291 -7.56 -4.81 -4.51
C GLY A 291 -7.16 -3.54 -3.76
N GLY A 292 -7.93 -3.11 -2.77
CA GLY A 292 -7.62 -1.86 -2.08
C GLY A 292 -6.60 -2.02 -0.95
N VAL A 293 -7.02 -2.58 0.17
CA VAL A 293 -6.19 -2.82 1.36
C VAL A 293 -6.36 -4.26 1.84
N SER A 294 -5.28 -4.90 2.29
CA SER A 294 -5.32 -6.25 2.87
C SER A 294 -4.41 -6.31 4.10
N LEU A 295 -5.02 -6.43 5.28
CA LEU A 295 -4.29 -6.53 6.55
C LEU A 295 -4.19 -7.99 7.00
N SER A 296 -2.98 -8.45 7.30
CA SER A 296 -2.68 -9.81 7.77
C SER A 296 -3.24 -10.07 9.18
N SER A 297 -3.38 -11.36 9.50
CA SER A 297 -4.01 -11.81 10.76
C SER A 297 -3.33 -11.35 12.05
N SER A 298 -2.02 -11.11 12.00
CA SER A 298 -1.23 -10.67 13.17
C SER A 298 -0.98 -9.16 13.18
N THR A 299 -1.56 -8.42 12.23
CA THR A 299 -1.52 -6.96 12.23
C THR A 299 -2.41 -6.43 13.35
N HIS A 300 -1.93 -5.41 14.06
CA HIS A 300 -2.64 -4.67 15.12
C HIS A 300 -2.35 -3.16 15.00
N GLY A 301 -3.17 -2.35 15.66
CA GLY A 301 -3.09 -0.89 15.63
C GLY A 301 -4.37 -0.24 15.07
N PHE A 302 -4.25 0.94 14.47
CA PHE A 302 -5.39 1.65 13.91
C PHE A 302 -5.09 2.40 12.60
N ILE A 303 -6.15 2.66 11.83
CA ILE A 303 -6.17 3.62 10.72
C ILE A 303 -7.26 4.66 11.01
N SER A 304 -6.89 5.93 11.12
CA SER A 304 -7.88 7.00 11.37
C SER A 304 -8.79 7.21 10.16
N GLY A 305 -8.20 7.33 8.96
CA GLY A 305 -8.92 7.46 7.69
C GLY A 305 -8.44 6.46 6.66
N LEU A 306 -9.34 5.60 6.18
CA LEU A 306 -9.11 4.69 5.07
C LEU A 306 -10.01 5.09 3.90
N ALA A 307 -9.42 5.41 2.75
CA ALA A 307 -10.12 5.71 1.51
C ALA A 307 -9.80 4.65 0.45
N VAL A 308 -10.77 3.81 0.12
CA VAL A 308 -10.71 2.83 -0.96
C VAL A 308 -11.49 3.40 -2.14
N ARG A 309 -10.79 3.77 -3.22
CA ARG A 309 -11.40 4.47 -4.37
C ARG A 309 -11.18 3.69 -5.66
N ASN A 310 -12.23 3.48 -6.44
CA ASN A 310 -12.12 2.97 -7.81
C ASN A 310 -11.32 1.65 -7.97
N ASN A 311 -11.28 0.80 -6.95
CA ASN A 311 -10.57 -0.49 -7.00
C ASN A 311 -11.37 -1.55 -7.79
N GLY A 312 -10.79 -2.75 -7.97
CA GLY A 312 -11.29 -3.72 -8.95
C GLY A 312 -10.82 -3.38 -10.37
N ARG A 313 -9.71 -2.65 -10.51
CA ARG A 313 -9.16 -2.22 -11.80
C ARG A 313 -8.02 -3.11 -12.27
N HIS A 314 -7.92 -3.22 -13.58
CA HIS A 314 -6.83 -3.85 -14.30
C HIS A 314 -6.23 -2.84 -15.28
N HIS A 315 -5.14 -3.22 -15.95
CA HIS A 315 -4.46 -2.34 -16.90
C HIS A 315 -5.44 -1.79 -17.96
N PRO A 316 -5.48 -0.48 -18.27
CA PRO A 316 -6.50 0.12 -19.14
C PRO A 316 -6.57 -0.43 -20.57
N ASN A 317 -5.50 -1.06 -21.06
CA ASN A 317 -5.42 -1.65 -22.39
C ASN A 317 -5.49 -3.18 -22.36
N ARG A 318 -6.01 -3.78 -21.27
CA ARG A 318 -6.11 -5.24 -21.13
C ARG A 318 -6.93 -5.82 -22.28
N THR A 319 -6.38 -6.81 -22.97
CA THR A 319 -7.08 -7.57 -24.03
C THR A 319 -7.30 -9.04 -23.68
N GLY A 320 -6.58 -9.57 -22.68
CA GLY A 320 -6.77 -10.94 -22.19
C GLY A 320 -7.80 -11.05 -21.06
N THR A 321 -8.06 -12.28 -20.58
CA THR A 321 -8.91 -12.51 -19.40
C THR A 321 -8.44 -11.62 -18.24
N PRO A 322 -9.31 -10.79 -17.67
CA PRO A 322 -8.97 -9.99 -16.51
C PRO A 322 -8.62 -10.89 -15.30
N PRO A 323 -7.76 -10.41 -14.39
CA PRO A 323 -7.55 -11.13 -13.13
C PRO A 323 -8.85 -11.25 -12.33
N ALA A 324 -8.91 -12.19 -11.40
CA ALA A 324 -10.01 -12.24 -10.45
C ALA A 324 -10.03 -10.96 -9.60
N PRO A 325 -11.20 -10.37 -9.33
CA PRO A 325 -11.28 -9.20 -8.48
C PRO A 325 -10.88 -9.52 -7.03
N LEU A 326 -10.36 -8.51 -6.35
CA LEU A 326 -10.01 -8.58 -4.93
C LEU A 326 -10.93 -7.63 -4.12
N PRO A 327 -11.13 -7.88 -2.82
CA PRO A 327 -11.88 -6.98 -1.96
C PRO A 327 -11.35 -5.54 -1.96
N GLY A 328 -12.25 -4.59 -1.67
CA GLY A 328 -11.86 -3.20 -1.48
C GLY A 328 -11.00 -3.03 -0.23
N ALA A 329 -11.44 -3.60 0.89
CA ALA A 329 -10.64 -3.76 2.09
C ALA A 329 -10.84 -5.18 2.63
N ARG A 330 -9.75 -5.87 2.95
CA ARG A 330 -9.73 -7.17 3.61
C ARG A 330 -9.03 -7.04 4.95
N ILE A 331 -9.73 -7.35 6.03
CA ILE A 331 -9.27 -7.23 7.41
C ILE A 331 -9.26 -8.62 8.05
N ASP A 332 -8.08 -9.24 8.08
CA ASP A 332 -7.91 -10.59 8.66
C ASP A 332 -7.44 -10.55 10.12
N CYS A 333 -7.23 -9.35 10.69
CA CYS A 333 -6.65 -9.11 12.01
C CYS A 333 -7.41 -9.85 13.12
N ARG A 334 -6.69 -10.66 13.92
CA ARG A 334 -7.26 -11.52 14.97
C ARG A 334 -7.12 -10.98 16.39
N ASN A 335 -6.28 -9.97 16.58
CA ASN A 335 -6.03 -9.33 17.89
C ASN A 335 -6.79 -8.00 18.02
N GLY A 336 -7.81 -7.79 17.18
CA GLY A 336 -8.48 -6.52 16.99
C GLY A 336 -7.65 -5.52 16.16
N PHE A 337 -8.38 -4.73 15.37
CA PHE A 337 -7.86 -3.62 14.59
C PHE A 337 -8.95 -2.55 14.48
N MET A 338 -8.57 -1.29 14.53
CA MET A 338 -9.53 -0.17 14.47
C MET A 338 -9.41 0.60 13.16
N ILE A 339 -10.55 0.88 12.52
CA ILE A 339 -10.63 1.84 11.41
C ILE A 339 -11.73 2.84 11.74
N SER A 340 -11.33 4.06 12.10
CA SER A 340 -12.25 5.08 12.60
C SER A 340 -13.15 5.67 11.51
N ALA A 341 -12.65 5.77 10.28
CA ALA A 341 -13.44 6.18 9.12
C ALA A 341 -12.96 5.44 7.86
N CYS A 342 -13.81 4.56 7.33
CA CYS A 342 -13.55 3.76 6.14
C CYS A 342 -14.49 4.20 5.00
N GLY A 343 -13.99 5.02 4.08
CA GLY A 343 -14.71 5.38 2.87
C GLY A 343 -14.42 4.41 1.74
N ILE A 344 -15.43 3.69 1.26
CA ILE A 344 -15.34 2.79 0.11
C ILE A 344 -16.21 3.32 -1.01
N PHE A 345 -15.57 3.86 -2.04
CA PHE A 345 -16.23 4.52 -3.17
C PHE A 345 -15.92 3.79 -4.47
N ARG A 346 -16.93 3.14 -5.06
CA ARG A 346 -16.85 2.60 -6.41
C ARG A 346 -17.35 3.66 -7.41
N SER A 347 -16.61 4.75 -7.54
CA SER A 347 -16.95 5.93 -8.37
C SER A 347 -16.34 5.86 -9.78
N ILE A 348 -16.52 4.74 -10.47
CA ILE A 348 -15.63 4.38 -11.57
C ILE A 348 -16.16 4.90 -12.91
N VAL A 349 -15.35 5.70 -13.60
CA VAL A 349 -15.64 6.29 -14.93
C VAL A 349 -15.14 5.44 -16.11
N ARG A 350 -14.67 4.20 -15.86
CA ARG A 350 -14.11 3.25 -16.84
C ARG A 350 -14.42 1.81 -16.41
N GLU A 351 -14.14 0.83 -17.26
CA GLU A 351 -14.37 -0.59 -16.92
C GLU A 351 -13.65 -1.00 -15.62
N SER A 352 -14.35 -1.78 -14.79
CA SER A 352 -13.87 -2.38 -13.56
C SER A 352 -14.58 -3.71 -13.34
N LEU A 353 -13.92 -4.61 -12.65
CA LEU A 353 -14.46 -5.90 -12.26
C LEU A 353 -15.52 -5.72 -11.17
N GLU A 354 -16.51 -6.60 -11.16
CA GLU A 354 -17.61 -6.56 -10.18
C GLU A 354 -17.69 -7.85 -9.35
N GLY A 355 -18.66 -7.90 -8.44
CA GLY A 355 -18.99 -9.09 -7.65
C GLY A 355 -18.14 -9.30 -6.40
N TRP A 356 -17.13 -8.46 -6.17
CA TRP A 356 -16.27 -8.52 -4.99
C TRP A 356 -16.88 -7.74 -3.81
N PRO A 357 -16.55 -8.08 -2.55
CA PRO A 357 -17.04 -7.35 -1.37
C PRO A 357 -16.29 -6.04 -1.17
N GLY A 358 -17.02 -4.96 -0.88
CA GLY A 358 -16.43 -3.66 -0.53
C GLY A 358 -15.47 -3.79 0.65
N LEU A 359 -16.01 -4.26 1.78
CA LEU A 359 -15.30 -4.60 3.00
C LEU A 359 -15.48 -6.10 3.29
N LEU A 360 -14.37 -6.82 3.49
CA LEU A 360 -14.34 -8.20 3.94
C LEU A 360 -13.60 -8.29 5.29
N ILE A 361 -14.28 -8.77 6.32
CA ILE A 361 -13.69 -8.99 7.65
C ILE A 361 -13.67 -10.49 7.91
N THR A 362 -12.48 -11.09 7.94
CA THR A 362 -12.32 -12.51 8.30
C THR A 362 -11.70 -12.69 9.69
N GLY A 363 -11.14 -11.60 10.24
CA GLY A 363 -10.54 -11.56 11.55
C GLY A 363 -11.53 -11.42 12.70
N THR A 364 -10.98 -11.23 13.89
CA THR A 364 -11.73 -11.21 15.16
C THR A 364 -11.42 -9.95 15.96
N GLY A 365 -12.45 -9.39 16.60
CA GLY A 365 -12.29 -8.25 17.52
C GLY A 365 -12.09 -6.91 16.83
N ASN A 366 -12.44 -6.77 15.54
CA ASN A 366 -12.21 -5.55 14.79
C ASN A 366 -13.32 -4.51 15.01
N SER A 367 -12.98 -3.23 14.95
CA SER A 367 -13.94 -2.12 15.07
C SER A 367 -13.81 -1.16 13.89
N ILE A 368 -14.86 -1.06 13.06
CA ILE A 368 -14.81 -0.36 11.78
C ILE A 368 -16.06 0.51 11.59
N THR A 369 -15.87 1.79 11.28
CA THR A 369 -16.94 2.67 10.80
C THR A 369 -16.81 2.86 9.29
N VAL A 370 -17.85 2.53 8.53
CA VAL A 370 -17.82 2.49 7.06
C VAL A 370 -18.82 3.43 6.40
N HIS A 371 -18.40 4.07 5.31
CA HIS A 371 -19.26 4.75 4.35
C HIS A 371 -19.04 4.10 2.99
N HIS A 372 -20.01 3.33 2.51
CA HIS A 372 -19.94 2.66 1.22
C HIS A 372 -20.89 3.31 0.21
N GLN A 373 -20.39 3.58 -0.98
CA GLN A 373 -21.18 4.10 -2.08
C GLN A 373 -20.70 3.56 -3.42
N ASN A 374 -21.64 3.08 -4.23
CA ASN A 374 -21.39 2.80 -5.63
C ASN A 374 -21.87 3.94 -6.52
N SER A 375 -21.17 4.16 -7.63
CA SER A 375 -21.73 4.85 -8.79
C SER A 375 -22.32 3.85 -9.77
N THR A 376 -22.97 4.37 -10.80
CA THR A 376 -23.39 3.60 -11.98
C THR A 376 -22.18 3.06 -12.73
N ASN A 377 -22.20 1.77 -13.04
CA ASN A 377 -21.29 1.12 -13.97
C ASN A 377 -21.62 1.58 -15.40
N PRO A 378 -20.69 2.22 -16.12
CA PRO A 378 -20.93 2.74 -17.46
C PRO A 378 -21.20 1.64 -18.51
N LYS A 379 -20.86 0.38 -18.23
CA LYS A 379 -21.07 -0.76 -19.13
C LYS A 379 -22.47 -1.36 -19.02
N THR A 380 -23.01 -1.45 -17.82
CA THR A 380 -24.30 -2.10 -17.56
C THR A 380 -25.45 -1.10 -17.37
N GLY A 381 -25.14 0.16 -17.07
CA GLY A 381 -26.15 1.17 -16.74
C GLY A 381 -26.75 1.03 -15.33
N THR A 382 -26.29 0.07 -14.54
CA THR A 382 -26.71 -0.18 -13.14
C THR A 382 -25.60 0.20 -12.18
N ALA A 383 -25.88 0.35 -10.88
CA ALA A 383 -24.80 0.44 -9.88
C ALA A 383 -23.91 -0.82 -9.88
N TYR A 384 -22.66 -0.68 -9.40
CA TYR A 384 -21.70 -1.77 -9.34
C TYR A 384 -22.19 -2.95 -8.48
N SER A 385 -22.02 -4.18 -9.00
CA SER A 385 -22.42 -5.40 -8.28
C SER A 385 -21.41 -5.92 -7.26
N GLY A 386 -21.90 -6.67 -6.27
CA GLY A 386 -21.14 -7.26 -5.17
C GLY A 386 -21.49 -6.62 -3.83
N PRO A 387 -21.44 -7.39 -2.73
CA PRO A 387 -21.91 -6.92 -1.43
C PRO A 387 -21.06 -5.77 -0.89
N ALA A 388 -21.67 -4.89 -0.09
CA ALA A 388 -20.95 -3.77 0.51
C ALA A 388 -20.02 -4.25 1.63
N ILE A 389 -20.55 -5.07 2.54
CA ILE A 389 -19.84 -5.63 3.70
C ILE A 389 -20.05 -7.15 3.74
N VAL A 390 -18.98 -7.89 4.03
CA VAL A 390 -19.04 -9.31 4.40
C VAL A 390 -18.24 -9.50 5.69
N VAL A 391 -18.89 -10.06 6.71
CA VAL A 391 -18.28 -10.37 8.02
C VAL A 391 -18.28 -11.88 8.21
N GLU A 392 -17.12 -12.49 8.08
CA GLU A 392 -16.91 -13.93 8.24
C GLU A 392 -16.36 -14.30 9.61
N GLY A 393 -15.58 -13.40 10.23
CA GLY A 393 -15.03 -13.63 11.56
C GLY A 393 -15.95 -13.19 12.70
N ASP A 394 -15.52 -13.49 13.92
CA ASP A 394 -16.32 -13.32 15.13
C ASP A 394 -15.95 -12.06 15.92
N LEU A 395 -16.84 -11.61 16.81
CA LEU A 395 -16.56 -10.52 17.79
C LEU A 395 -16.21 -9.17 17.13
N ASN A 396 -16.68 -8.91 15.92
CA ASN A 396 -16.43 -7.65 15.23
C ASN A 396 -17.55 -6.64 15.49
N THR A 397 -17.18 -5.35 15.48
CA THR A 397 -18.11 -4.23 15.51
C THR A 397 -18.01 -3.47 14.20
N VAL A 398 -19.13 -3.34 13.48
CA VAL A 398 -19.22 -2.58 12.24
C VAL A 398 -20.38 -1.63 12.30
N SER A 399 -20.14 -0.35 12.04
CA SER A 399 -21.20 0.64 11.91
C SER A 399 -21.04 1.45 10.64
N GLY A 400 -22.12 2.00 10.07
CA GLY A 400 -21.94 2.77 8.85
C GLY A 400 -23.17 3.11 8.03
N THR A 401 -22.90 3.71 6.88
CA THR A 401 -23.87 4.12 5.86
C THR A 401 -23.56 3.42 4.54
N ILE A 402 -24.58 2.88 3.88
CA ILE A 402 -24.45 2.11 2.64
C ILE A 402 -25.42 2.66 1.59
N HIS A 403 -24.89 2.97 0.40
CA HIS A 403 -25.65 3.53 -0.71
C HIS A 403 -25.50 2.74 -2.01
N ASP A 404 -26.65 2.49 -2.65
CA ASP A 404 -26.81 2.02 -4.03
C ASP A 404 -26.04 0.74 -4.38
N VAL A 405 -26.34 -0.36 -3.69
CA VAL A 405 -25.66 -1.65 -3.87
C VAL A 405 -26.45 -2.60 -4.77
N VAL A 406 -25.81 -3.15 -5.82
CA VAL A 406 -26.37 -4.30 -6.54
C VAL A 406 -25.88 -5.59 -5.86
N GLY A 407 -26.68 -6.08 -4.91
CA GLY A 407 -26.37 -7.18 -4.00
C GLY A 407 -26.86 -6.88 -2.58
N ASP A 408 -26.37 -7.66 -1.63
CA ASP A 408 -26.64 -7.47 -0.19
C ASP A 408 -25.80 -6.31 0.37
N ALA A 409 -26.40 -5.48 1.23
CA ALA A 409 -25.64 -4.41 1.89
C ALA A 409 -24.66 -4.99 2.93
N ALA A 410 -25.10 -5.95 3.74
CA ALA A 410 -24.20 -6.71 4.62
C ALA A 410 -24.55 -8.19 4.67
N ILE A 411 -23.53 -9.05 4.58
CA ILE A 411 -23.61 -10.49 4.80
C ILE A 411 -22.83 -10.84 6.06
N ILE A 412 -23.49 -11.45 7.04
CA ILE A 412 -22.93 -11.81 8.34
C ILE A 412 -22.92 -13.33 8.46
N ARG A 413 -21.72 -13.92 8.51
CA ARG A 413 -21.47 -15.36 8.65
C ARG A 413 -20.82 -15.72 9.99
N GLY A 414 -20.09 -14.77 10.58
CA GLY A 414 -19.52 -14.92 11.90
C GLY A 414 -20.52 -14.73 13.03
N ASN A 415 -20.04 -14.97 14.24
CA ASN A 415 -20.80 -14.97 15.47
C ASN A 415 -20.40 -13.82 16.40
N LEU A 416 -21.30 -13.45 17.32
CA LEU A 416 -21.04 -12.46 18.37
C LEU A 416 -20.61 -11.09 17.81
N ASN A 417 -21.01 -10.76 16.59
CA ASN A 417 -20.75 -9.48 15.96
C ASN A 417 -21.82 -8.46 16.35
N THR A 418 -21.44 -7.18 16.34
CA THR A 418 -22.36 -6.04 16.44
C THR A 418 -22.34 -5.26 15.13
N ILE A 419 -23.48 -5.17 14.46
CA ILE A 419 -23.62 -4.52 13.15
C ILE A 419 -24.72 -3.46 13.23
N THR A 420 -24.40 -2.20 12.96
CA THR A 420 -25.35 -1.07 13.00
C THR A 420 -25.28 -0.25 11.72
N LEU A 421 -26.28 -0.35 10.84
CA LEU A 421 -26.22 0.25 9.50
C LEU A 421 -27.39 1.19 9.19
N VAL A 422 -27.10 2.22 8.39
CA VAL A 422 -28.12 2.96 7.62
C VAL A 422 -27.95 2.58 6.16
N VAL A 423 -28.96 1.97 5.57
CA VAL A 423 -28.91 1.45 4.19
C VAL A 423 -29.91 2.19 3.31
N ASN A 424 -29.43 2.75 2.20
CA ASN A 424 -30.25 3.46 1.24
C ASN A 424 -29.96 2.95 -0.17
N GLY A 425 -30.75 1.97 -0.61
CA GLY A 425 -30.61 1.35 -1.93
C GLY A 425 -29.79 0.08 -1.89
N CYS A 426 -30.45 -1.08 -1.99
CA CYS A 426 -29.81 -2.36 -2.23
C CYS A 426 -30.71 -3.32 -3.02
N THR A 427 -30.21 -4.05 -4.02
CA THR A 427 -31.08 -5.01 -4.74
C THR A 427 -31.30 -6.31 -3.97
N GLY A 428 -30.42 -6.62 -3.00
CA GLY A 428 -30.53 -7.76 -2.09
C GLY A 428 -31.09 -7.37 -0.73
N ALA A 429 -30.59 -8.02 0.32
CA ALA A 429 -30.98 -7.75 1.69
C ALA A 429 -30.20 -6.57 2.31
N ALA A 430 -30.86 -5.76 3.13
CA ALA A 430 -30.17 -4.75 3.95
C ALA A 430 -29.25 -5.43 4.97
N LEU A 431 -29.74 -6.49 5.62
CA LEU A 431 -28.92 -7.41 6.41
C LEU A 431 -29.24 -8.86 6.02
N ARG A 432 -28.20 -9.64 5.73
CA ARG A 432 -28.28 -11.09 5.56
C ARG A 432 -27.46 -11.79 6.62
N ARG A 433 -28.08 -12.66 7.41
CA ARG A 433 -27.42 -13.49 8.43
C ARG A 433 -27.42 -14.94 7.99
N GLU A 434 -26.23 -15.53 7.87
CA GLU A 434 -26.00 -16.95 7.62
C GLU A 434 -25.52 -17.61 8.93
N ALA A 435 -26.43 -18.25 9.67
CA ALA A 435 -26.08 -18.88 10.95
C ALA A 435 -25.27 -20.16 10.71
N ARG A 436 -24.02 -20.19 11.22
CA ARG A 436 -23.10 -21.31 11.06
C ARG A 436 -22.64 -21.88 12.40
N ARG A 437 -22.51 -23.21 12.48
CA ARG A 437 -21.82 -23.94 13.55
C ARG A 437 -20.92 -24.95 12.87
N ASP A 438 -19.64 -24.93 13.25
CA ASP A 438 -18.62 -25.84 12.72
C ASP A 438 -18.56 -25.88 11.18
N GLY A 439 -18.89 -24.77 10.52
CA GLY A 439 -18.91 -24.65 9.07
C GLY A 439 -20.24 -24.97 8.38
N ASP A 440 -21.21 -25.56 9.09
CA ASP A 440 -22.52 -25.95 8.55
C ASP A 440 -23.62 -24.92 8.85
N LEU A 441 -24.47 -24.66 7.85
CA LEU A 441 -25.64 -23.78 7.90
C LEU A 441 -26.81 -24.43 8.67
N SER A 442 -26.61 -24.80 9.93
CA SER A 442 -27.60 -25.50 10.74
C SER A 442 -28.06 -24.67 11.95
N ARG A 443 -27.11 -24.24 12.78
CA ARG A 443 -27.31 -23.36 13.96
C ARG A 443 -26.06 -22.53 14.20
N GLY A 444 -26.12 -21.38 14.90
CA GLY A 444 -24.92 -20.59 15.28
C GLY A 444 -25.09 -19.90 16.64
N GLU A 445 -24.03 -19.29 17.16
CA GLU A 445 -24.21 -18.23 18.16
C GLU A 445 -24.80 -17.01 17.43
N GLY A 446 -25.53 -16.14 18.13
CA GLY A 446 -26.15 -15.01 17.43
C GLY A 446 -25.31 -13.74 17.45
N ASN A 447 -25.88 -12.73 16.81
CA ASN A 447 -25.29 -11.41 16.62
C ASN A 447 -26.21 -10.34 17.20
N ASN A 448 -25.69 -9.11 17.36
CA ASN A 448 -26.50 -7.92 17.58
C ASN A 448 -26.58 -7.12 16.27
N LEU A 449 -27.75 -7.11 15.66
CA LEU A 449 -27.97 -6.57 14.32
C LEU A 449 -28.99 -5.44 14.36
N GLU A 450 -28.59 -4.27 13.90
CA GLU A 450 -29.43 -3.07 13.85
C GLU A 450 -29.33 -2.42 12.47
N ALA A 451 -30.48 -2.08 11.87
CA ALA A 451 -30.47 -1.27 10.66
C ALA A 451 -31.71 -0.38 10.47
N VAL A 452 -31.46 0.82 9.97
CA VAL A 452 -32.48 1.66 9.33
C VAL A 452 -32.30 1.56 7.83
N PHE A 453 -33.34 1.21 7.08
CA PHE A 453 -33.17 0.96 5.65
C PHE A 453 -34.32 1.46 4.76
N SER A 454 -33.95 1.78 3.52
CA SER A 454 -34.84 2.17 2.43
C SER A 454 -34.30 1.67 1.08
N ARG A 455 -35.18 1.55 0.09
CA ARG A 455 -34.96 1.10 -1.28
C ARG A 455 -34.20 -0.24 -1.36
N CYS A 456 -34.55 -1.18 -0.49
CA CYS A 456 -33.91 -2.50 -0.43
C CYS A 456 -34.84 -3.61 -0.92
N GLY A 457 -34.27 -4.64 -1.56
CA GLY A 457 -35.02 -5.79 -2.05
C GLY A 457 -35.54 -6.68 -0.92
N THR A 458 -34.80 -6.77 0.19
CA THR A 458 -35.29 -7.38 1.44
C THR A 458 -34.77 -6.59 2.64
N GLY A 459 -35.57 -6.49 3.71
CA GLY A 459 -35.09 -5.93 4.98
C GLY A 459 -34.06 -6.87 5.63
N PHE A 460 -34.53 -8.02 6.09
CA PHE A 460 -33.68 -9.04 6.69
C PHE A 460 -33.85 -10.42 6.07
N GLN A 461 -32.73 -11.02 5.68
CA GLN A 461 -32.66 -12.41 5.27
C GLN A 461 -31.95 -13.24 6.34
N SER A 462 -32.65 -14.24 6.87
CA SER A 462 -32.17 -15.18 7.89
C SER A 462 -32.00 -16.57 7.28
N ASP A 463 -30.76 -17.00 7.06
CA ASP A 463 -30.43 -18.35 6.62
C ASP A 463 -29.97 -19.16 7.86
N GLY A 464 -30.69 -20.23 8.22
CA GLY A 464 -30.44 -21.01 9.43
C GLY A 464 -30.99 -20.35 10.71
N SER A 465 -30.65 -20.88 11.89
CA SER A 465 -31.17 -20.36 13.18
C SER A 465 -30.07 -20.08 14.19
N ALA A 466 -30.08 -18.91 14.84
CA ALA A 466 -29.14 -18.55 15.89
C ALA A 466 -29.69 -18.94 17.28
N ARG A 467 -28.79 -19.28 18.22
CA ARG A 467 -29.19 -19.63 19.59
C ARG A 467 -29.69 -18.43 20.38
N VAL A 468 -28.94 -17.32 20.35
CA VAL A 468 -29.23 -16.08 21.09
C VAL A 468 -28.84 -14.90 20.21
N GLU A 469 -29.79 -14.10 19.75
CA GLU A 469 -29.51 -12.97 18.86
C GLU A 469 -30.47 -11.80 19.11
N ARG A 470 -30.03 -10.60 18.76
CA ARG A 470 -30.88 -9.41 18.70
C ARG A 470 -30.91 -8.89 17.26
N VAL A 471 -32.11 -8.64 16.75
CA VAL A 471 -32.33 -8.02 15.44
C VAL A 471 -33.32 -6.88 15.62
N ALA A 472 -32.92 -5.64 15.33
CA ALA A 472 -33.80 -4.48 15.38
C ALA A 472 -33.74 -3.71 14.07
N LEU A 473 -34.85 -3.67 13.34
CA LEU A 473 -34.92 -3.09 12.01
C LEU A 473 -36.06 -2.10 11.89
N VAL A 474 -35.78 -1.01 11.21
CA VAL A 474 -36.76 0.02 10.88
C VAL A 474 -36.67 0.30 9.39
N THR A 475 -37.80 0.27 8.69
CA THR A 475 -37.89 0.76 7.32
C THR A 475 -38.73 2.02 7.22
N THR A 476 -38.33 2.92 6.31
CA THR A 476 -39.11 4.10 5.93
C THR A 476 -39.93 3.87 4.66
N ASP A 477 -39.74 2.73 3.99
CA ASP A 477 -40.45 2.41 2.76
C ASP A 477 -41.74 1.67 3.10
N ARG A 478 -42.78 1.90 2.27
CA ARG A 478 -43.96 1.05 2.25
C ARG A 478 -43.59 -0.29 1.61
N MET A 479 -43.01 -1.20 2.38
CA MET A 479 -42.70 -2.53 1.90
C MET A 479 -43.88 -3.47 2.12
N ARG A 480 -44.07 -4.47 1.25
CA ARG A 480 -44.97 -5.58 1.61
C ARG A 480 -44.31 -6.32 2.77
N GLN A 481 -45.10 -6.82 3.71
CA GLN A 481 -44.59 -7.60 4.84
C GLN A 481 -43.71 -8.79 4.38
N ALA A 482 -43.99 -9.37 3.21
CA ALA A 482 -43.20 -10.43 2.58
C ALA A 482 -41.81 -10.00 2.09
N ASP A 483 -41.56 -8.69 1.93
CA ASP A 483 -40.28 -8.11 1.53
C ASP A 483 -39.47 -7.61 2.75
N ALA A 484 -40.11 -7.42 3.90
CA ALA A 484 -39.43 -7.03 5.15
C ALA A 484 -38.56 -8.16 5.73
N PHE A 485 -38.99 -9.41 5.56
CA PHE A 485 -38.32 -10.59 6.11
C PHE A 485 -38.35 -11.78 5.15
N LYS A 486 -37.22 -12.49 5.04
CA LYS A 486 -37.12 -13.75 4.31
C LYS A 486 -36.30 -14.78 5.08
N GLY A 487 -36.70 -16.05 5.01
CA GLY A 487 -35.91 -17.19 5.49
C GLY A 487 -36.40 -17.78 6.82
N SER A 488 -35.48 -18.36 7.58
CA SER A 488 -35.77 -19.08 8.83
C SER A 488 -36.22 -18.12 9.93
N PRO A 489 -37.45 -18.23 10.46
CA PRO A 489 -37.97 -17.33 11.49
C PRO A 489 -37.28 -17.55 12.85
N ALA A 490 -37.50 -16.62 13.78
CA ALA A 490 -37.10 -16.82 15.17
C ALA A 490 -37.75 -18.10 15.72
N SER A 491 -36.92 -18.97 16.31
CA SER A 491 -37.28 -20.31 16.77
C SER A 491 -36.83 -20.59 18.21
N SER A 492 -36.12 -19.66 18.85
CA SER A 492 -35.57 -19.81 20.20
C SER A 492 -36.01 -18.64 21.10
N ALA A 493 -36.23 -18.91 22.39
CA ALA A 493 -36.53 -17.88 23.39
C ALA A 493 -35.38 -16.87 23.60
N GLY A 494 -34.17 -17.20 23.13
CA GLY A 494 -33.00 -16.32 23.17
C GLY A 494 -32.95 -15.32 22.02
N GLN A 495 -33.85 -15.40 21.04
CA GLN A 495 -33.91 -14.49 19.89
C GLN A 495 -34.92 -13.37 20.17
N LYS A 496 -34.47 -12.11 20.04
CA LYS A 496 -35.32 -10.92 20.18
C LYS A 496 -35.31 -10.12 18.89
N TRP A 497 -36.42 -10.15 18.17
CA TRP A 497 -36.55 -9.48 16.87
C TRP A 497 -37.61 -8.38 16.94
N GLU A 498 -37.21 -7.17 16.57
CA GLU A 498 -38.05 -5.97 16.48
C GLU A 498 -38.03 -5.51 15.02
N LEU A 499 -39.03 -5.93 14.25
CA LEU A 499 -39.16 -5.60 12.83
C LEU A 499 -40.27 -4.57 12.66
N THR A 500 -39.89 -3.29 12.60
CA THR A 500 -40.86 -2.18 12.51
C THR A 500 -40.99 -1.73 11.07
N ASP A 501 -42.22 -1.82 10.54
CA ASP A 501 -42.63 -1.19 9.29
C ASP A 501 -43.41 0.10 9.61
N THR A 502 -43.38 1.08 8.72
CA THR A 502 -44.22 2.28 8.86
C THR A 502 -45.68 1.90 8.55
N PRO A 503 -46.62 2.04 9.50
CA PRO A 503 -48.04 1.76 9.24
C PRO A 503 -48.62 2.76 8.21
N PRO A 504 -49.73 2.39 7.52
CA PRO A 504 -50.26 3.06 6.33
C PRO A 504 -50.45 4.58 6.39
#